data_AF-A0A7L3T090-F1
#
_entry.id   AF-A0A7L3T090-F1
#
_cell.length_a   1.000
_cell.length_b   1.000
_cell.length_c   1.000
_cell.angle_alpha   90.00
_cell.angle_beta   90.00
_cell.angle_gamma   90.00
#
_symmetry.space_group_name_H-M   'P 1'
#
loop_
_entity.id
_entity.type
_entity.pdbx_description
1 polymer ?
#
loop_
_entity_poly.entity_id
_entity_poly.type
_entity_poly.pdbx_seq_one_letter_code
_entity_poly.pdbx_strand_id
1 'polypeptide(L)'
;VCTGTDMKLLRPSSPESHYETLRHLYQGCQVVQGNLELTYLPPDADTAFLKDIKEVQGYVLIAENQVSQLELQSLRIIRGTQLFQERYALAVVGNAGPTGAPGLRQLGMRHLTEILKGGVRIERNPQLCFQETILWSDIFHRHNELRGETQVESTRSRSCPDCRALCAEGHCWGEGPQDCQT
;
A
#
# COMPACT_ATOMS: atom_id res chain seq x y z
N VAL A 1 6.46 1.67 -18.68
CA VAL A 1 7.49 1.78 -17.61
C VAL A 1 7.58 3.24 -17.22
N CYS A 2 7.77 3.55 -15.95
CA CYS A 2 7.92 4.91 -15.44
C CYS A 2 8.99 4.93 -14.33
N THR A 3 9.52 6.12 -14.03
CA THR A 3 10.45 6.32 -12.91
C THR A 3 9.68 6.56 -11.62
N GLY A 4 10.13 5.97 -10.52
CA GLY A 4 9.61 6.21 -9.18
C GLY A 4 10.17 7.49 -8.55
N THR A 5 9.90 7.68 -7.26
CA THR A 5 10.31 8.86 -6.49
C THR A 5 11.23 8.50 -5.30
N ASP A 6 11.79 9.53 -4.66
CA ASP A 6 12.63 9.40 -3.46
C ASP A 6 12.38 10.53 -2.45
N MET A 7 11.11 10.89 -2.27
CA MET A 7 10.64 11.95 -1.37
C MET A 7 10.47 11.48 0.06
N LYS A 8 10.35 10.16 0.31
CA LYS A 8 10.12 9.58 1.64
C LYS A 8 8.87 10.22 2.29
N LEU A 9 9.05 10.89 3.43
CA LEU A 9 7.99 11.61 4.16
C LEU A 9 8.19 13.14 4.09
N LEU A 10 9.00 13.62 3.15
CA LEU A 10 9.14 15.06 2.94
C LEU A 10 7.82 15.61 2.41
N ARG A 11 7.39 16.74 2.98
CA ARG A 11 6.20 17.44 2.50
C ARG A 11 6.44 17.92 1.06
N PRO A 12 5.45 17.81 0.15
CA PRO A 12 5.58 18.33 -1.19
C PRO A 12 5.88 19.83 -1.16
N SER A 13 6.84 20.28 -1.97
CA SER A 13 7.19 21.70 -2.08
C SER A 13 6.05 22.55 -2.66
N SER A 14 5.18 21.92 -3.44
CA SER A 14 4.01 22.52 -4.07
C SER A 14 2.79 21.61 -3.87
N PRO A 15 2.13 21.68 -2.69
CA PRO A 15 0.99 20.82 -2.37
C PRO A 15 -0.14 20.87 -3.41
N GLU A 16 -0.33 22.03 -4.05
CA GLU A 16 -1.39 22.28 -5.04
C GLU A 16 -1.20 21.49 -6.34
N SER A 17 0.06 21.18 -6.71
CA SER A 17 0.39 20.44 -7.94
C SER A 17 0.84 19.00 -7.69
N HIS A 18 0.98 18.61 -6.42
CA HIS A 18 1.52 17.31 -6.03
C HIS A 18 0.72 16.14 -6.60
N TYR A 19 -0.61 16.18 -6.48
CA TYR A 19 -1.49 15.14 -7.04
C TYR A 19 -1.32 15.01 -8.57
N GLU A 20 -1.35 16.11 -9.31
CA GLU A 20 -1.19 16.09 -10.78
C GLU A 20 0.20 15.59 -11.19
N THR A 21 1.23 15.87 -10.38
CA THR A 21 2.59 15.36 -10.61
C THR A 21 2.62 13.83 -10.50
N LEU A 22 2.03 13.27 -9.44
CA LEU A 22 1.92 11.81 -9.28
C LEU A 22 1.08 11.19 -10.39
N ARG A 23 -0.05 11.82 -10.75
CA ARG A 23 -0.92 11.37 -11.83
C ARG A 23 -0.16 11.28 -13.15
N HIS A 24 0.55 12.34 -13.53
CA HIS A 24 1.36 12.38 -14.75
C HIS A 24 2.49 11.34 -14.74
N LEU A 25 3.12 11.12 -13.59
CA LEU A 25 4.23 10.16 -13.47
C LEU A 25 3.78 8.71 -13.68
N TYR A 26 2.61 8.36 -13.13
CA TYR A 26 2.16 6.98 -13.04
C TYR A 26 1.04 6.60 -14.00
N GLN A 27 0.40 7.55 -14.68
CA GLN A 27 -0.66 7.26 -15.65
C GLN A 27 -0.19 6.31 -16.76
N GLY A 28 -0.85 5.15 -16.86
CA GLY A 28 -0.52 4.09 -17.83
C GLY A 28 0.78 3.34 -17.51
N CYS A 29 1.36 3.55 -16.32
CA CYS A 29 2.57 2.86 -15.89
C CYS A 29 2.25 1.45 -15.39
N GLN A 30 3.02 0.47 -15.87
CA GLN A 30 2.93 -0.93 -15.40
C GLN A 30 4.11 -1.37 -14.52
N VAL A 31 5.27 -0.73 -14.69
CA VAL A 31 6.51 -1.07 -13.98
C VAL A 31 7.15 0.22 -13.51
N VAL A 32 7.28 0.38 -12.20
CA VAL A 32 7.92 1.53 -11.55
C VAL A 32 9.40 1.21 -11.31
N GLN A 33 10.29 1.95 -11.97
CA GLN A 33 11.73 1.90 -11.75
C GLN A 33 12.11 2.82 -10.60
N GLY A 34 12.42 2.24 -9.43
CA GLY A 34 12.55 2.96 -8.17
C GLY A 34 11.36 2.73 -7.26
N ASN A 35 11.03 3.71 -6.42
CA ASN A 35 10.04 3.56 -5.36
C ASN A 35 8.68 4.13 -5.77
N LEU A 36 7.60 3.46 -5.38
CA LEU A 36 6.25 4.00 -5.48
C LEU A 36 5.91 4.70 -4.16
N GLU A 37 5.92 6.02 -4.14
CA GLU A 37 5.59 6.81 -2.95
C GLU A 37 4.30 7.60 -3.18
N LEU A 38 3.26 7.20 -2.46
CA LEU A 38 1.94 7.81 -2.45
C LEU A 38 1.77 8.49 -1.11
N THR A 39 2.05 9.79 -1.07
CA THR A 39 2.02 10.57 0.17
C THR A 39 1.20 11.82 0.05
N TYR A 40 0.54 12.25 1.12
CA TYR A 40 -0.20 13.51 1.20
C TYR A 40 -1.31 13.68 0.14
N LEU A 41 -1.93 12.58 -0.30
CA LEU A 41 -3.08 12.65 -1.20
C LEU A 41 -4.33 13.18 -0.47
N PRO A 42 -5.05 14.16 -1.04
CA PRO A 42 -6.28 14.71 -0.47
C PRO A 42 -7.41 13.66 -0.52
N PRO A 43 -8.49 13.83 0.27
CA PRO A 43 -9.52 12.80 0.41
C PRO A 43 -10.30 12.46 -0.87
N ASP A 44 -10.37 13.41 -1.80
CA ASP A 44 -11.09 13.36 -3.06
C ASP A 44 -10.21 13.04 -4.29
N ALA A 45 -8.93 12.73 -4.08
CA ALA A 45 -8.02 12.37 -5.16
C ALA A 45 -8.49 11.10 -5.90
N ASP A 46 -8.59 11.19 -7.23
CA ASP A 46 -8.84 10.03 -8.09
C ASP A 46 -7.54 9.23 -8.29
N THR A 47 -7.54 7.99 -7.82
CA THR A 47 -6.34 7.13 -7.82
C THR A 47 -6.33 6.13 -8.97
N ALA A 48 -7.29 6.21 -9.91
CA ALA A 48 -7.42 5.30 -11.05
C ALA A 48 -6.18 5.25 -11.96
N PHE A 49 -5.31 6.25 -11.92
CA PHE A 49 -4.04 6.26 -12.66
C PHE A 49 -3.05 5.19 -12.16
N LEU A 50 -3.26 4.62 -10.96
CA LEU A 50 -2.43 3.56 -10.37
C LEU A 50 -2.80 2.14 -10.82
N LYS A 51 -4.00 1.95 -11.39
CA LYS A 51 -4.62 0.64 -11.63
C LYS A 51 -3.80 -0.30 -12.51
N ASP A 52 -2.90 0.24 -13.32
CA ASP A 52 -2.10 -0.51 -14.28
C ASP A 52 -0.76 -0.97 -13.71
N ILE A 53 -0.35 -0.46 -12.54
CA ILE A 53 0.92 -0.79 -11.89
C ILE A 53 0.91 -2.25 -11.47
N LYS A 54 1.89 -3.02 -11.97
CA LYS A 54 2.06 -4.46 -11.70
C LYS A 54 3.32 -4.76 -10.92
N GLU A 55 4.33 -3.92 -11.05
CA GLU A 55 5.65 -4.16 -10.47
C GLU A 55 6.26 -2.86 -9.95
N VAL A 56 6.84 -2.94 -8.76
CA VAL A 56 7.65 -1.87 -8.18
C VAL A 56 9.04 -2.42 -7.88
N GLN A 57 10.07 -1.77 -8.41
CA GLN A 57 11.45 -2.22 -8.27
C GLN A 57 12.01 -1.94 -6.86
N GLY A 58 11.74 -0.76 -6.31
CA GLY A 58 12.13 -0.36 -4.97
C GLY A 58 11.12 -0.83 -3.92
N TYR A 59 10.71 0.09 -3.05
CA TYR A 59 9.64 -0.12 -2.07
C TYR A 59 8.36 0.62 -2.46
N VAL A 60 7.27 0.28 -1.76
CA VAL A 60 5.99 0.97 -1.78
C VAL A 60 5.77 1.69 -0.46
N LEU A 61 5.55 3.01 -0.52
CA LEU A 61 5.23 3.84 0.64
C LEU A 61 3.86 4.48 0.43
N ILE A 62 2.93 4.24 1.35
CA ILE A 62 1.60 4.82 1.40
C ILE A 62 1.48 5.54 2.74
N ALA A 63 1.67 6.85 2.77
CA ALA A 63 1.75 7.56 4.03
C ALA A 63 1.07 8.93 4.04
N GLU A 64 0.51 9.32 5.19
CA GLU A 64 -0.07 10.65 5.40
C GLU A 64 -1.17 11.02 4.38
N ASN A 65 -1.85 10.02 3.81
CA ASN A 65 -2.94 10.24 2.86
C ASN A 65 -4.30 10.31 3.54
N GLN A 66 -5.23 11.05 2.95
CA GLN A 66 -6.62 11.15 3.39
C GLN A 66 -7.59 10.40 2.46
N VAL A 67 -7.11 9.85 1.35
CA VAL A 67 -7.90 9.00 0.44
C VAL A 67 -8.42 7.77 1.17
N SER A 68 -9.62 7.33 0.79
CA SER A 68 -10.21 6.12 1.36
C SER A 68 -9.72 4.83 0.71
N GLN A 69 -9.29 4.88 -0.55
CA GLN A 69 -8.88 3.74 -1.35
C GLN A 69 -7.76 4.12 -2.32
N LEU A 70 -6.94 3.13 -2.70
CA LEU A 70 -5.90 3.23 -3.72
C LEU A 70 -6.12 2.10 -4.73
N GLU A 71 -6.18 2.44 -6.02
CA GLU A 71 -6.37 1.47 -7.11
C GLU A 71 -5.05 0.73 -7.43
N LEU A 72 -4.58 -0.11 -6.50
CA LEU A 72 -3.35 -0.91 -6.62
C LEU A 72 -3.61 -2.41 -6.82
N GLN A 73 -4.81 -2.77 -7.30
CA GLN A 73 -5.20 -4.18 -7.37
C GLN A 73 -4.34 -4.99 -8.34
N SER A 74 -3.74 -4.36 -9.35
CA SER A 74 -2.88 -5.03 -10.33
C SER A 74 -1.45 -5.26 -9.84
N LEU A 75 -1.06 -4.68 -8.70
CA LEU A 75 0.29 -4.82 -8.17
C LEU A 75 0.53 -6.29 -7.80
N ARG A 76 1.59 -6.87 -8.35
CA ARG A 76 1.93 -8.30 -8.20
C ARG A 76 3.20 -8.53 -7.41
N ILE A 77 4.20 -7.66 -7.62
CA ILE A 77 5.53 -7.85 -7.09
C ILE A 77 6.14 -6.53 -6.61
N ILE A 78 6.76 -6.59 -5.43
CA ILE A 78 7.65 -5.55 -4.90
C ILE A 78 9.04 -6.17 -4.80
N ARG A 79 9.99 -5.68 -5.58
CA ARG A 79 11.33 -6.29 -5.63
C ARG A 79 12.21 -5.89 -4.44
N GLY A 80 12.00 -4.70 -3.85
CA GLY A 80 12.77 -4.26 -2.69
C GLY A 80 14.26 -4.03 -2.98
N THR A 81 14.62 -3.58 -4.19
CA THR A 81 16.02 -3.19 -4.49
C THR A 81 16.47 -1.98 -3.67
N GLN A 82 15.50 -1.16 -3.26
CA GLN A 82 15.60 -0.11 -2.25
C GLN A 82 14.54 -0.39 -1.19
N LEU A 83 14.80 -0.01 0.06
CA LEU A 83 13.90 -0.24 1.19
C LEU A 83 13.62 1.05 1.94
N PHE A 84 12.37 1.24 2.38
CA PHE A 84 12.02 2.34 3.25
C PHE A 84 12.65 2.10 4.63
N GLN A 85 13.37 3.10 5.14
CA GLN A 85 14.16 3.00 6.37
C GLN A 85 15.08 1.78 6.38
N GLU A 86 15.60 1.40 5.21
CA GLU A 86 16.52 0.27 5.01
C GLU A 86 15.94 -1.11 5.39
N ARG A 87 14.64 -1.19 5.72
CA ARG A 87 14.00 -2.41 6.24
C ARG A 87 12.78 -2.85 5.47
N TYR A 88 11.93 -1.91 5.05
CA TYR A 88 10.57 -2.24 4.60
C TYR A 88 10.41 -2.12 3.09
N ALA A 89 9.85 -3.18 2.48
CA ALA A 89 9.43 -3.19 1.09
C ALA A 89 8.05 -2.55 0.92
N LEU A 90 7.20 -2.66 1.94
CA LEU A 90 5.89 -2.03 2.01
C LEU A 90 5.77 -1.29 3.34
N ALA A 91 5.45 0.00 3.27
CA ALA A 91 5.17 0.83 4.43
C ALA A 91 3.84 1.57 4.25
N VAL A 92 2.90 1.38 5.18
CA VAL A 92 1.57 2.00 5.20
C VAL A 92 1.39 2.73 6.53
N VAL A 93 1.58 4.06 6.54
CA VAL A 93 1.80 4.81 7.78
C VAL A 93 0.94 6.08 7.84
N GLY A 94 0.11 6.21 8.88
CA GLY A 94 -0.53 7.50 9.18
C GLY A 94 -1.58 7.95 8.17
N ASN A 95 -2.27 7.04 7.47
CA ASN A 95 -3.25 7.42 6.45
C ASN A 95 -4.61 7.79 7.08
N ALA A 96 -4.71 9.01 7.59
CA ALA A 96 -5.94 9.61 8.08
C ALA A 96 -5.90 11.15 8.06
N GLY A 97 -7.08 11.76 8.01
CA GLY A 97 -7.29 13.18 8.24
C GLY A 97 -7.09 13.59 9.71
N PRO A 98 -7.12 14.90 10.03
CA PRO A 98 -6.78 15.43 11.35
C PRO A 98 -7.59 14.88 12.52
N THR A 99 -8.81 14.42 12.26
CA THR A 99 -9.73 13.85 13.26
C THR A 99 -9.76 12.32 13.24
N GLY A 100 -8.88 11.67 12.49
CA GLY A 100 -8.87 10.22 12.27
C GLY A 100 -9.73 9.75 11.10
N ALA A 101 -10.42 10.66 10.40
CA ALA A 101 -11.15 10.42 9.17
C ALA A 101 -11.15 11.69 8.28
N PRO A 102 -11.32 11.56 6.94
CA PRO A 102 -11.29 10.31 6.16
C PRO A 102 -9.88 9.68 6.16
N GLY A 103 -9.75 8.43 5.71
CA GLY A 103 -8.48 7.71 5.71
C GLY A 103 -8.59 6.34 5.05
N LEU A 104 -7.44 5.69 4.80
CA LEU A 104 -7.37 4.46 4.03
C LEU A 104 -8.17 3.34 4.68
N ARG A 105 -9.12 2.74 3.94
CA ARG A 105 -10.08 1.76 4.47
C ARG A 105 -9.67 0.32 4.29
N GLN A 106 -8.95 0.02 3.21
CA GLN A 106 -8.44 -1.31 2.84
C GLN A 106 -7.24 -1.14 1.92
N LEU A 107 -6.34 -2.13 1.88
CA LEU A 107 -5.17 -2.09 1.00
C LEU A 107 -5.50 -2.46 -0.45
N GLY A 108 -6.42 -3.40 -0.66
CA GLY A 108 -6.90 -3.78 -2.00
C GLY A 108 -5.86 -4.42 -2.93
N MET A 109 -4.68 -4.82 -2.43
CA MET A 109 -3.58 -5.38 -3.22
C MET A 109 -3.78 -6.87 -3.54
N ARG A 110 -4.95 -7.25 -4.06
CA ARG A 110 -5.38 -8.65 -4.23
C ARG A 110 -4.52 -9.53 -5.15
N HIS A 111 -3.65 -8.95 -5.98
CA HIS A 111 -2.72 -9.71 -6.82
C HIS A 111 -1.28 -9.70 -6.29
N LEU A 112 -1.01 -9.04 -5.16
CA LEU A 112 0.33 -8.97 -4.57
C LEU A 112 0.65 -10.34 -3.96
N THR A 113 1.55 -11.05 -4.64
CA THR A 113 1.92 -12.43 -4.32
C THR A 113 3.41 -12.58 -4.04
N GLU A 114 4.20 -11.52 -4.27
CA GLU A 114 5.65 -11.62 -4.15
C GLU A 114 6.31 -10.33 -3.60
N ILE A 115 7.04 -10.47 -2.50
CA ILE A 115 8.00 -9.49 -1.99
C ILE A 115 9.37 -10.14 -1.91
N LEU A 116 10.27 -9.75 -2.83
CA LEU A 116 11.58 -10.41 -2.97
C LEU A 116 12.54 -10.09 -1.82
N LYS A 117 12.54 -8.83 -1.34
CA LYS A 117 13.40 -8.36 -0.25
C LYS A 117 12.68 -7.29 0.55
N GLY A 118 12.84 -7.33 1.88
CA GLY A 118 12.30 -6.34 2.81
C GLY A 118 11.06 -6.81 3.55
N GLY A 119 10.75 -6.14 4.66
CA GLY A 119 9.61 -6.41 5.51
C GLY A 119 8.37 -5.57 5.18
N VAL A 120 7.39 -5.61 6.08
CA VAL A 120 6.11 -4.89 5.97
C VAL A 120 5.90 -4.08 7.25
N ARG A 121 5.59 -2.79 7.11
CA ARG A 121 5.21 -1.90 8.23
C ARG A 121 3.85 -1.29 7.96
N ILE A 122 2.90 -1.51 8.86
CA ILE A 122 1.55 -0.94 8.82
C ILE A 122 1.24 -0.40 10.21
N GLU A 123 1.10 0.91 10.35
CA GLU A 123 0.85 1.56 11.64
C GLU A 123 0.02 2.84 11.48
N ARG A 124 -0.71 3.21 12.54
CA ARG A 124 -1.44 4.48 12.62
C ARG A 124 -2.43 4.71 11.46
N ASN A 125 -3.15 3.66 11.03
CA ASN A 125 -4.19 3.75 10.01
C ASN A 125 -5.58 3.48 10.65
N PRO A 126 -6.21 4.47 11.31
CA PRO A 126 -7.40 4.25 12.13
C PRO A 126 -8.62 3.77 11.35
N GLN A 127 -8.67 3.96 10.03
CA GLN A 127 -9.76 3.47 9.17
C GLN A 127 -9.47 2.13 8.49
N LEU A 128 -8.26 1.58 8.65
CA LEU A 128 -7.82 0.40 7.90
C LEU A 128 -8.36 -0.90 8.49
N CYS A 129 -8.88 -1.74 7.60
CA CYS A 129 -9.32 -3.10 7.88
C CYS A 129 -8.48 -4.12 7.10
N PHE A 130 -8.52 -5.36 7.58
CA PHE A 130 -7.99 -6.59 6.95
C PHE A 130 -6.46 -6.73 6.94
N GLN A 131 -5.71 -5.72 7.37
CA GLN A 131 -4.24 -5.81 7.39
C GLN A 131 -3.72 -7.00 8.21
N GLU A 132 -4.45 -7.40 9.26
CA GLU A 132 -4.13 -8.53 10.13
C GLU A 132 -4.59 -9.88 9.59
N THR A 133 -5.48 -9.89 8.60
CA THR A 133 -5.98 -11.13 8.01
C THR A 133 -5.08 -11.58 6.87
N ILE A 134 -4.14 -10.78 6.40
CA ILE A 134 -3.19 -11.17 5.35
C ILE A 134 -2.12 -12.11 5.90
N LEU A 135 -1.91 -13.23 5.21
CA LEU A 135 -0.82 -14.16 5.45
C LEU A 135 0.47 -13.65 4.79
N TRP A 136 1.14 -12.69 5.43
CA TRP A 136 2.35 -12.04 4.88
C TRP A 136 3.51 -13.01 4.61
N SER A 137 3.62 -14.08 5.40
CA SER A 137 4.66 -15.11 5.19
C SER A 137 4.57 -15.82 3.85
N ASP A 138 3.37 -15.87 3.26
CA ASP A 138 3.13 -16.48 1.95
C ASP A 138 3.55 -15.55 0.79
N ILE A 139 3.51 -14.24 1.02
CA ILE A 139 3.90 -13.21 0.05
C ILE A 139 5.43 -13.03 0.02
N PHE A 140 6.12 -13.28 1.13
CA PHE A 140 7.58 -13.13 1.17
C PHE A 140 8.27 -14.24 0.40
N HIS A 141 9.15 -13.86 -0.51
CA HIS A 141 10.02 -14.80 -1.20
C HIS A 141 10.83 -15.64 -0.21
N ARG A 142 11.05 -16.93 -0.51
CA ARG A 142 11.78 -17.87 0.36
C ARG A 142 13.17 -17.39 0.81
N HIS A 143 13.83 -16.57 -0.01
CA HIS A 143 15.16 -16.00 0.25
C HIS A 143 15.11 -14.57 0.83
N ASN A 144 13.94 -14.07 1.21
CA ASN A 144 13.82 -12.77 1.88
C ASN A 144 14.30 -12.90 3.34
N GLU A 145 15.50 -12.38 3.59
CA GLU A 145 16.14 -12.38 4.91
C GLU A 145 15.45 -11.43 5.90
N LEU A 146 14.70 -10.44 5.40
CA LEU A 146 14.02 -9.42 6.20
C LEU A 146 12.53 -9.74 6.44
N ARG A 147 12.07 -10.95 6.11
CA ARG A 147 10.67 -11.38 6.35
C ARG A 147 10.23 -11.28 7.82
N GLY A 148 11.17 -11.31 8.75
CA GLY A 148 10.92 -11.10 10.19
C GLY A 148 10.59 -9.65 10.56
N GLU A 149 10.89 -8.68 9.70
CA GLU A 149 10.57 -7.27 9.88
C GLU A 149 9.10 -7.00 9.49
N THR A 150 8.16 -7.70 10.14
CA THR A 150 6.72 -7.54 9.93
C THR A 150 6.09 -6.88 11.15
N GLN A 151 5.67 -5.62 10.98
CA GLN A 151 5.02 -4.82 12.01
C GLN A 151 3.65 -4.39 11.50
N VAL A 152 2.59 -5.04 11.96
CA VAL A 152 1.22 -4.77 11.50
C VAL A 152 0.35 -4.41 12.69
N GLU A 153 -0.06 -3.15 12.77
CA GLU A 153 -0.97 -2.65 13.77
C GLU A 153 -2.43 -2.81 13.35
N SER A 154 -3.25 -3.38 14.23
CA SER A 154 -4.68 -3.61 14.02
C SER A 154 -5.58 -2.59 14.74
N THR A 155 -5.01 -1.61 15.43
CA THR A 155 -5.75 -0.55 16.12
C THR A 155 -6.55 0.25 15.10
N ARG A 156 -7.86 0.38 15.34
CA ARG A 156 -8.79 1.05 14.43
C ARG A 156 -9.91 1.74 15.18
N SER A 157 -10.49 2.75 14.52
CA SER A 157 -11.62 3.56 15.00
C SER A 157 -12.94 3.21 14.31
N ARG A 158 -12.94 2.20 13.42
CA ARG A 158 -14.16 1.68 12.76
C ARG A 158 -14.31 0.17 12.92
N SER A 159 -15.55 -0.31 12.84
CA SER A 159 -15.84 -1.74 12.74
C SER A 159 -15.55 -2.25 11.32
N CYS A 160 -14.95 -3.44 11.24
CA CYS A 160 -14.66 -4.13 9.98
C CYS A 160 -15.59 -5.34 9.83
N PRO A 161 -16.05 -5.65 8.61
CA PRO A 161 -16.66 -6.94 8.31
C PRO A 161 -15.72 -8.11 8.63
N ASP A 162 -16.30 -9.27 8.95
CA ASP A 162 -15.52 -10.49 9.16
C ASP A 162 -15.07 -11.06 7.80
N CYS A 163 -13.75 -11.15 7.62
CA CYS A 163 -13.13 -11.72 6.44
C CYS A 163 -13.54 -13.18 6.19
N ARG A 164 -13.79 -13.96 7.25
CA ARG A 164 -14.21 -15.38 7.13
C ARG A 164 -15.60 -15.54 6.54
N ALA A 165 -16.45 -14.52 6.66
CA ALA A 165 -17.75 -14.51 6.00
C ALA A 165 -17.62 -14.30 4.48
N LEU A 166 -16.46 -13.82 4.01
CA LEU A 166 -16.19 -13.47 2.60
C LEU A 166 -15.28 -14.49 1.92
N CYS A 167 -14.27 -14.99 2.63
CA CYS A 167 -13.21 -15.85 2.11
C CYS A 167 -13.05 -17.09 2.99
N ALA A 168 -13.03 -18.29 2.38
CA ALA A 168 -13.03 -19.56 3.09
C ALA A 168 -11.87 -19.72 4.08
N GLU A 169 -10.66 -19.29 3.68
CA GLU A 169 -9.45 -19.35 4.52
C GLU A 169 -9.34 -18.15 5.49
N GLY A 170 -10.24 -17.17 5.42
CA GLY A 170 -10.25 -16.00 6.29
C GLY A 170 -9.14 -14.97 6.01
N HIS A 171 -8.53 -15.02 4.83
CA HIS A 171 -7.50 -14.08 4.36
C HIS A 171 -8.04 -13.20 3.24
N CYS A 172 -8.01 -11.87 3.40
CA CYS A 172 -8.57 -10.95 2.41
C CYS A 172 -7.96 -9.55 2.47
N TRP A 173 -7.95 -8.86 1.34
CA TRP A 173 -7.44 -7.51 1.15
C TRP A 173 -8.49 -6.41 1.28
N GLY A 174 -9.77 -6.77 1.46
CA GLY A 174 -10.92 -5.89 1.37
C GLY A 174 -12.25 -6.58 1.63
N GLU A 175 -13.34 -5.81 1.50
CA GLU A 175 -14.71 -6.24 1.78
C GLU A 175 -15.34 -7.06 0.62
N GLY A 176 -14.74 -7.09 -0.57
CA GLY A 176 -15.30 -7.77 -1.73
C GLY A 176 -14.98 -9.27 -1.80
N PRO A 177 -15.85 -10.10 -2.39
CA PRO A 177 -15.55 -11.53 -2.61
C PRO A 177 -14.33 -11.76 -3.53
N GLN A 178 -13.99 -10.77 -4.34
CA GLN A 178 -12.80 -10.77 -5.19
C GLN A 178 -11.51 -10.35 -4.47
N ASP A 179 -11.59 -9.99 -3.19
CA ASP A 179 -10.45 -9.51 -2.41
C ASP A 179 -9.80 -10.62 -1.56
N CYS A 180 -10.21 -11.89 -1.72
CA CYS A 180 -9.56 -13.01 -1.04
C CYS A 180 -8.07 -13.11 -1.43
N GLN A 181 -7.21 -13.37 -0.46
CA GLN A 181 -5.81 -13.69 -0.73
C GLN A 181 -5.72 -15.07 -1.39
N THR A 182 -4.94 -15.17 -2.46
CA THR A 182 -4.73 -16.38 -3.26
C THR A 182 -3.29 -16.83 -3.23
#